data_AF-B8IMX9-F1
#
_entry.id   AF-B8IMX9-F1
#
_cell.length_a   1.000
_cell.length_b   1.000
_cell.length_c   1.000
_cell.angle_alpha   90.00
_cell.angle_beta   90.00
_cell.angle_gamma   90.00
#
_symmetry.space_group_name_H-M   'P 1'
#
loop_
_entity.id
_entity.type
_entity.pdbx_description
1 polymer ?
#
loop_
_entity_poly.entity_id
_entity_poly.type
_entity_poly.pdbx_seq_one_letter_code
_entity_poly.pdbx_strand_id
1 'polypeptide(L)' 'MSRRQAVVRQADIARTIRAMRDAGLTVVRVVVRPDGVALETTEDPPSAESIAAEIDPADGRHRDIIL' A
#
# COMPACT_ATOMS: atom_id res chain seq x y z
N MET A 1 8.68 19.95 -16.81
CA MET A 1 7.98 19.55 -15.58
C MET A 1 6.53 20.00 -15.68
N SER A 2 5.60 19.05 -15.87
CA SER A 2 4.17 19.37 -15.91
C SER A 2 3.73 19.90 -14.55
N ARG A 3 3.09 21.08 -14.50
CA ARG A 3 2.51 21.65 -13.27
C ARG A 3 1.15 21.06 -12.92
N ARG A 4 0.73 19.98 -13.60
CA ARG A 4 -0.56 19.35 -13.37
C ARG A 4 -0.54 18.63 -12.04
N GLN A 5 -1.45 19.03 -11.16
CA GLN A 5 -1.58 18.42 -9.85
C GLN A 5 -1.96 16.94 -10.02
N ALA A 6 -1.28 16.06 -9.30
CA ALA A 6 -1.63 14.65 -9.27
C ALA A 6 -3.04 14.49 -8.69
N VAL A 7 -3.84 13.62 -9.31
CA VAL A 7 -5.21 13.35 -8.87
C VAL A 7 -5.21 12.70 -7.47
N VAL A 8 -4.19 11.89 -7.19
CA VAL A 8 -3.92 11.31 -5.88
C VAL A 8 -2.60 11.86 -5.35
N ARG A 9 -2.60 12.40 -4.13
CA ARG A 9 -1.37 12.86 -3.47
C ARG A 9 -0.90 11.85 -2.44
N GLN A 10 0.40 11.85 -2.17
CA GLN A 10 1.02 11.06 -1.10
C GLN A 10 0.40 11.34 0.27
N ALA A 11 0.00 12.59 0.52
CA ALA A 11 -0.69 12.98 1.74
C ALA A 11 -2.06 12.29 1.89
N ASP A 12 -2.76 12.05 0.78
CA ASP A 12 -4.07 11.39 0.79
C ASP A 12 -3.87 9.91 1.13
N ILE A 13 -2.91 9.24 0.49
CA ILE A 13 -2.54 7.85 0.79
C ILE A 13 -2.17 7.70 2.27
N ALA A 14 -1.28 8.56 2.78
CA ALA A 14 -0.83 8.50 4.16
C ALA A 14 -1.98 8.73 5.16
N ARG A 15 -2.90 9.65 4.85
CA ARG A 15 -4.08 9.92 5.67
C ARG A 15 -4.99 8.69 5.74
N THR A 16 -5.29 8.07 4.61
CA THR A 16 -6.20 6.91 4.57
C THR A 16 -5.60 5.70 5.28
N ILE A 17 -4.29 5.45 5.14
CA ILE A 17 -3.60 4.37 5.87
C ILE A 17 -3.69 4.58 7.39
N ARG A 18 -3.46 5.81 7.87
CA ARG A 18 -3.57 6.13 9.29
C ARG A 18 -5.00 5.91 9.80
N ALA A 19 -6.00 6.37 9.05
CA ALA A 19 -7.40 6.16 9.41
C ALA A 19 -7.77 4.68 9.55
N MET A 20 -7.28 3.81 8.66
CA MET A 20 -7.51 2.35 8.78
C MET A 20 -6.83 1.77 10.03
N ARG A 21 -5.58 2.19 10.32
CA ARG A 21 -4.86 1.75 11.52
C ARG A 21 -5.54 2.20 12.81
N ASP A 22 -6.03 3.44 12.83
CA ASP A 22 -6.79 3.98 13.97
C ASP A 22 -8.11 3.23 14.18
N ALA A 23 -8.67 2.66 13.10
CA ALA A 23 -9.82 1.75 13.14
C ALA A 23 -9.46 0.30 13.52
N GLY A 24 -8.18 0.00 13.82
CA GLY A 24 -7.72 -1.34 14.17
C GLY A 24 -7.54 -2.29 12.98
N LEU A 25 -7.66 -1.79 11.76
CA LEU A 25 -7.52 -2.60 10.54
C LEU A 25 -6.08 -2.60 10.05
N THR A 26 -5.62 -3.77 9.60
CA THR A 26 -4.30 -3.88 8.98
C THR A 26 -4.42 -3.73 7.47
N VAL A 27 -3.75 -2.72 6.91
CA VAL A 27 -3.70 -2.49 5.46
C VAL A 27 -2.73 -3.49 4.83
N VAL A 28 -3.24 -4.34 3.94
CA VAL A 28 -2.45 -5.36 3.22
C VAL A 28 -2.06 -4.90 1.82
N ARG A 29 -2.89 -4.07 1.18
CA ARG A 29 -2.61 -3.57 -0.17
C ARG A 29 -3.19 -2.17 -0.38
N VAL A 30 -2.42 -1.33 -1.05
CA VAL A 30 -2.83 0.01 -1.50
C VAL A 30 -2.97 -0.04 -3.01
N VAL A 31 -4.16 0.26 -3.54
CA VAL A 31 -4.41 0.32 -4.98
C VAL A 31 -4.69 1.76 -5.37
N VAL A 32 -3.77 2.37 -6.13
CA VAL A 32 -3.95 3.71 -6.68
C VAL A 32 -4.65 3.61 -8.04
N ARG A 33 -5.72 4.39 -8.20
CA ARG A 33 -6.52 4.46 -9.43
C ARG A 33 -6.60 5.90 -9.91
N PRO A 34 -6.95 6.15 -11.19
CA PRO A 34 -7.09 7.51 -11.72
C PRO A 34 -8.14 8.35 -10.99
N ASP A 35 -9.09 7.73 -10.30
CA ASP A 35 -10.20 8.34 -9.57
C ASP A 35 -9.98 8.37 -8.04
N GLY A 36 -8.93 7.74 -7.51
CA GLY A 36 -8.69 7.73 -6.07
C GLY A 36 -7.79 6.62 -5.56
N VAL A 37 -7.95 6.27 -4.29
CA VAL A 37 -7.18 5.22 -3.59
C VAL A 37 -8.14 4.24 -2.96
N ALA A 38 -7.94 2.95 -3.23
CA ALA A 38 -8.60 1.85 -2.54
C ALA A 38 -7.60 1.15 -1.62
N LEU A 39 -8.02 0.84 -0.40
CA LEU A 39 -7.24 0.06 0.55
C LEU A 39 -7.90 -1.29 0.75
N GLU A 40 -7.10 -2.34 0.71
CA GLU A 40 -7.51 -3.67 1.14
C GLU A 40 -6.98 -3.89 2.55
N THR A 41 -7.87 -4.33 3.43
CA THR A 41 -7.60 -4.52 4.85
C THR A 41 -7.95 -5.92 5.29
N THR A 42 -7.28 -6.36 6.35
CA THR A 42 -7.59 -7.59 7.09
C THR A 42 -7.80 -7.25 8.56
N GLU A 43 -8.67 -8.00 9.21
CA GLU A 43 -8.85 -7.97 10.67
C GLU A 43 -7.70 -8.70 11.40
N ASP A 44 -7.06 -9.65 10.70
CA ASP A 44 -5.97 -10.45 11.26
C ASP A 44 -4.63 -9.95 10.69
N PRO A 45 -3.84 -9.17 11.46
CA PRO A 45 -2.57 -8.62 10.98
C PRO A 45 -1.66 -9.77 10.55
N PRO A 46 -1.04 -9.72 9.35
CA PRO A 46 0.00 -10.67 8.99
C PRO A 46 1.09 -10.65 10.09
N SER A 47 1.37 -11.80 10.68
CA SER A 47 2.47 -11.94 11.63
C SER A 47 3.78 -11.62 10.90
N ALA A 48 4.79 -11.14 11.63
CA ALA A 48 6.11 -10.87 11.04
C ALA A 48 6.70 -12.10 10.29
N GLU A 49 6.32 -13.31 10.72
CA GLU A 49 6.67 -14.57 10.05
C GLU A 49 6.00 -14.73 8.68
N SER A 50 4.75 -14.29 8.52
CA SER A 50 4.04 -14.37 7.23
C SER A 50 4.61 -13.43 6.16
N ILE A 51 5.06 -12.23 6.53
CA ILE A 51 5.72 -11.28 5.61
C ILE A 51 7.08 -11.83 5.15
N ALA A 52 7.84 -12.43 6.08
CA ALA A 52 9.14 -13.02 5.76
C ALA A 52 9.02 -14.27 4.86
N ALA A 53 7.90 -14.99 4.90
CA ALA A 53 7.67 -16.16 4.06
C ALA A 53 7.27 -15.81 2.61
N GLU A 54 6.64 -14.65 2.38
CA GLU A 54 6.27 -14.18 1.04
C GLU A 54 7.46 -13.54 0.30
N ILE A 55 8.44 -13.02 1.04
CA ILE A 55 9.73 -12.55 0.51
C ILE A 55 10.66 -13.76 0.39
N ASP A 56 10.58 -14.50 -0.72
CA ASP A 56 11.61 -15.50 -1.05
C ASP A 56 12.97 -14.79 -1.22
N PRO A 57 13.96 -15.03 -0.34
CA PRO A 57 15.28 -14.38 -0.46
C PRO A 57 16.04 -14.82 -1.73
N ALA A 58 15.58 -15.85 -2.45
CA ALA A 58 16.19 -16.30 -3.70
C ALA A 58 15.76 -15.50 -4.93
N ASP A 59 14.59 -14.83 -4.91
CA ASP A 59 14.12 -14.03 -6.05
C ASP A 59 14.48 -12.55 -5.83
N GLY A 60 15.77 -12.24 -5.99
CA GLY A 60 16.33 -10.87 -5.97
C GLY A 60 15.83 -9.95 -7.09
N ARG A 61 14.65 -10.22 -7.66
CA ARG A 61 13.95 -9.33 -8.58
C ARG A 61 13.01 -8.47 -7.77
N HIS A 62 13.52 -7.32 -7.33
CA HIS A 62 12.66 -6.15 -7.19
C HIS A 62 11.92 -6.00 -8.53
N ARG A 63 10.66 -6.44 -8.57
CA ARG A 63 9.79 -6.09 -9.67
C ARG A 63 9.56 -4.60 -9.51
N ASP A 64 10.37 -3.82 -10.21
CA ASP A 64 10.07 -2.44 -10.49
C ASP A 64 8.64 -2.43 -11.03
N ILE A 65 7.71 -1.93 -10.23
CA ILE A 65 6.37 -1.58 -10.71
C ILE A 65 6.63 -0.40 -11.63
N ILE A 66 6.85 -0.69 -12.92
CA ILE A 66 7.01 0.32 -13.96
C ILE A 66 5.64 0.99 -14.11
N LEU A 67 5.59 2.25 -13.69
CA LEU A 67 4.47 3.17 -13.88
C LEU A 67 4.37 3.64 -15.34
#